data_AF-A0A1B6H5P6-F1
#
_entry.id   AF-A0A1B6H5P6-F1
#
_cell.length_a   1.000
_cell.length_b   1.000
_cell.length_c   1.000
_cell.angle_alpha   90.00
_cell.angle_beta   90.00
_cell.angle_gamma   90.00
#
_symmetry.space_group_name_H-M   'P 1'
#
loop_
_entity.id
_entity.type
_entity.pdbx_description
1 polymer ?
#
loop_
_entity_poly.entity_id
_entity_poly.type
_entity_poly.pdbx_seq_one_letter_code
_entity_poly.pdbx_strand_id
1 'polypeptide(L)'
;MMQSLNEIKSSTKHSVQKMNWREHEALHFMRGIMDECTHLRNFSVPVDTSLIVSVCARDDGYVPRDGVTDLTDIWPGAEVRYLEAGHVSAFLLHQKFFRTAIIDAFNRLRNKYMFKM
;
A
#
# COMPACT_ATOMS: atom_id res chain seq x y z
N MET A 1 39.54 2.87 -7.32
CA MET A 1 38.53 1.83 -7.61
C MET A 1 38.36 0.78 -6.51
N MET A 2 39.37 0.52 -5.65
CA MET A 2 39.26 -0.45 -4.53
C MET A 2 38.80 0.13 -3.18
N GLN A 3 38.63 1.47 -3.05
CA GLN A 3 38.13 2.09 -1.81
C GLN A 3 36.60 2.11 -1.71
N SER A 4 35.85 2.16 -2.83
CA SER A 4 34.37 2.21 -2.77
C SER A 4 33.72 0.86 -2.46
N LEU A 5 34.41 -0.27 -2.66
CA LEU A 5 33.88 -1.60 -2.33
C LEU A 5 33.86 -1.88 -0.82
N ASN A 6 34.72 -1.21 -0.03
CA ASN A 6 34.75 -1.36 1.41
C ASN A 6 33.70 -0.50 2.13
N GLU A 7 33.34 0.66 1.58
CA GLU A 7 32.24 1.48 2.09
C GLU A 7 30.88 0.81 1.85
N ILE A 8 30.70 0.15 0.71
CA ILE A 8 29.49 -0.64 0.42
C ILE A 8 29.36 -1.81 1.40
N LYS A 9 30.45 -2.53 1.71
CA LYS A 9 30.45 -3.60 2.73
C LYS A 9 30.26 -3.09 4.16
N SER A 10 30.59 -1.84 4.45
CA SER A 10 30.39 -1.21 5.76
C SER A 10 28.94 -0.77 5.97
N SER A 11 28.25 -0.32 4.92
CA SER A 11 26.86 0.14 5.01
C SER A 11 25.86 -1.02 5.17
N THR A 12 26.18 -2.23 4.70
CA THR A 12 25.30 -3.41 4.85
C THR A 12 25.47 -4.12 6.20
N LYS A 13 26.44 -3.73 7.02
CA LYS A 13 26.73 -4.37 8.32
C LYS A 13 26.01 -3.74 9.51
N HIS A 14 25.35 -2.60 9.34
CA HIS A 14 24.51 -2.04 10.39
C HIS A 14 23.10 -2.64 10.33
N SER A 15 22.76 -3.37 11.41
CA SER A 15 21.42 -3.86 11.81
C SER A 15 20.93 -5.23 11.35
N VAL A 16 21.77 -6.27 11.35
CA VAL A 16 21.26 -7.61 11.76
C VAL A 16 21.60 -7.79 13.25
N GLN A 17 20.97 -6.99 14.10
CA GLN A 17 20.87 -7.38 15.50
C GLN A 17 20.06 -8.67 15.53
N LYS A 18 20.57 -9.71 16.20
CA LYS A 18 19.89 -10.99 16.35
C LYS A 18 18.60 -10.71 17.14
N MET A 19 17.49 -10.59 16.42
CA MET A 19 16.16 -10.33 16.96
C MET A 19 15.90 -11.30 18.12
N ASN A 20 15.53 -10.78 19.29
CA ASN A 20 15.30 -11.63 20.45
C ASN A 20 14.00 -12.44 20.26
N TRP A 21 13.83 -13.50 21.04
CA TRP A 21 12.70 -14.42 20.85
C TRP A 21 11.33 -13.74 20.98
N ARG A 22 11.21 -12.71 21.82
CA ARG A 22 9.96 -11.96 22.03
C ARG A 22 9.63 -11.07 20.85
N GLU A 23 10.64 -10.40 20.28
CA GLU A 23 10.47 -9.59 19.07
C GLU A 23 10.03 -10.47 17.90
N HIS A 24 10.62 -11.66 17.77
CA HIS A 24 10.23 -12.62 16.75
C HIS A 24 8.78 -13.10 16.94
N GLU A 25 8.41 -13.49 18.17
CA GLU A 25 7.05 -13.89 18.50
C GLU A 25 6.04 -12.77 18.24
N ALA A 26 6.32 -11.55 18.70
CA ALA A 26 5.46 -10.39 18.47
C ALA A 26 5.27 -10.10 16.98
N LEU A 27 6.35 -10.19 16.19
CA LEU A 27 6.28 -9.99 14.74
C LEU A 27 5.46 -11.07 14.03
N HIS A 28 5.59 -12.34 14.44
CA HIS A 28 4.76 -13.43 13.92
C HIS A 28 3.30 -13.30 14.33
N PHE A 29 3.03 -12.92 15.57
CA PHE A 29 1.69 -12.65 16.06
C PHE A 29 1.04 -11.53 15.26
N MET A 30 1.74 -10.40 15.08
CA MET A 30 1.22 -9.26 14.31
C MET A 30 1.00 -9.61 12.83
N ARG A 31 1.87 -10.42 12.21
CA ARG A 31 1.63 -10.95 10.87
C ARG A 31 0.35 -11.78 10.81
N GLY A 32 0.15 -12.69 11.77
CA GLY A 32 -1.08 -13.47 11.87
C GLY A 32 -2.33 -12.58 12.00
N ILE A 33 -2.28 -11.54 12.84
CA ILE A 33 -3.39 -10.59 12.98
C ILE A 33 -3.65 -9.84 11.66
N MET A 34 -2.60 -9.38 10.97
CA MET A 34 -2.77 -8.67 9.70
C MET A 34 -3.34 -9.59 8.60
N ASP A 35 -2.81 -10.81 8.47
CA ASP A 35 -3.21 -11.78 7.45
C ASP A 35 -4.63 -12.31 7.69
N GLU A 36 -5.00 -12.59 8.94
CA GLU A 36 -6.31 -13.16 9.27
C GLU A 36 -7.39 -12.07 9.38
N CYS A 37 -7.08 -10.93 10.01
CA CYS A 37 -8.11 -9.95 10.39
C CYS A 37 -8.14 -8.69 9.53
N THR A 38 -7.11 -8.41 8.71
CA THR A 38 -7.06 -7.17 7.91
C THR A 38 -6.92 -7.41 6.41
N HIS A 39 -6.54 -8.62 6.00
CA HIS A 39 -6.34 -8.93 4.60
C HIS A 39 -7.67 -8.90 3.84
N LEU A 40 -7.75 -8.06 2.80
CA LEU A 40 -9.00 -7.78 2.07
C LEU A 40 -9.63 -9.01 1.40
N ARG A 41 -8.86 -10.05 1.09
CA ARG A 41 -9.39 -11.35 0.57
C ARG A 41 -10.30 -12.07 1.56
N ASN A 42 -10.22 -11.79 2.86
CA ASN A 42 -11.02 -12.46 3.88
C ASN A 42 -12.42 -11.84 4.01
N PHE A 43 -12.71 -10.76 3.29
CA PHE A 43 -13.97 -10.05 3.30
C PHE A 43 -14.72 -10.21 1.98
N SER A 44 -16.00 -9.85 1.97
CA SER A 44 -16.79 -9.84 0.74
C SER A 44 -16.21 -8.87 -0.28
N VAL A 45 -16.25 -9.26 -1.54
CA VAL A 45 -15.78 -8.43 -2.64
C VAL A 45 -16.79 -7.29 -2.87
N PRO A 46 -16.34 -6.04 -3.05
CA PRO A 46 -17.21 -4.93 -3.43
C PRO A 46 -18.00 -5.24 -4.71
N VAL A 47 -19.24 -4.75 -4.79
CA VAL A 47 -20.17 -5.04 -5.91
C VAL A 47 -19.57 -4.71 -7.28
N ASP A 48 -18.81 -3.61 -7.37
CA ASP A 48 -18.09 -3.22 -8.58
C ASP A 48 -16.71 -2.66 -8.25
N THR A 49 -15.71 -3.52 -8.39
CA THR A 49 -14.30 -3.19 -8.15
C THR A 49 -13.75 -2.16 -9.14
N SER A 50 -14.34 -2.01 -10.32
CA SER A 50 -13.87 -1.02 -11.32
C SER A 50 -14.10 0.45 -10.92
N LEU A 51 -14.95 0.67 -9.92
CA LEU A 51 -15.19 1.99 -9.33
C LEU A 51 -14.17 2.35 -8.24
N ILE A 52 -13.35 1.40 -7.80
CA ILE A 52 -12.37 1.60 -6.73
C ILE A 52 -11.17 2.36 -7.28
N VAL A 53 -10.84 3.47 -6.60
CA VAL A 53 -9.61 4.23 -6.82
C VAL A 53 -8.89 4.31 -5.48
N SER A 54 -7.78 3.59 -5.35
CA SER A 54 -6.91 3.63 -4.17
C SER A 54 -5.78 4.64 -4.38
N VAL A 55 -5.57 5.52 -3.41
CA VAL A 55 -4.47 6.48 -3.42
C VAL A 55 -3.42 6.00 -2.44
N CYS A 56 -2.22 5.70 -2.93
CA CYS A 56 -1.13 5.14 -2.14
C CYS A 56 0.12 6.03 -2.20
N ALA A 57 0.80 6.15 -1.07
CA ALA A 57 2.12 6.77 -1.00
C ALA A 57 3.21 5.83 -1.56
N ARG A 58 4.20 6.38 -2.26
CA ARG A 58 5.39 5.60 -2.67
C ARG A 58 6.32 5.33 -1.50
N ASP A 59 6.50 6.31 -0.62
CA ASP A 59 7.37 6.22 0.55
C ASP A 59 6.55 5.98 1.82
N ASP A 60 5.56 5.09 1.74
CA ASP A 60 4.64 4.79 2.85
C ASP A 60 5.31 3.90 3.89
N GLY A 61 5.49 4.43 5.11
CA GLY A 61 6.04 3.69 6.25
C GLY A 61 5.00 2.93 7.07
N TYR A 62 3.71 3.09 6.77
CA TYR A 62 2.61 2.42 7.47
C TYR A 62 2.04 1.26 6.65
N VAL A 63 1.82 1.48 5.35
CA VAL A 63 1.36 0.45 4.42
C VAL A 63 2.56 -0.03 3.59
N PRO A 64 3.09 -1.25 3.83
CA PRO A 64 4.26 -1.75 3.10
C PRO A 64 3.95 -1.94 1.62
N ARG A 65 4.96 -1.71 0.77
CA ARG A 65 4.89 -1.86 -0.69
C ARG A 65 5.29 -3.24 -1.16
N ASP A 66 6.32 -3.79 -0.53
CA ASP A 66 6.92 -5.07 -0.89
C ASP A 66 6.46 -6.16 0.08
N GLY A 67 6.35 -7.39 -0.43
CA GLY A 67 5.97 -8.55 0.38
C GLY A 67 4.49 -8.58 0.78
N VAL A 68 3.64 -7.78 0.15
CA VAL A 68 2.18 -7.80 0.27
C VAL A 68 1.51 -8.03 -1.07
N THR A 69 0.27 -8.54 -1.05
CA THR A 69 -0.54 -8.76 -2.24
C THR A 69 -0.95 -7.42 -2.85
N ASP A 70 -0.85 -7.27 -4.18
CA ASP A 70 -1.34 -6.08 -4.87
C ASP A 70 -2.87 -5.99 -4.77
N LEU A 71 -3.39 -4.77 -4.59
CA LEU A 71 -4.84 -4.55 -4.50
C LEU A 71 -5.57 -5.06 -5.75
N THR A 72 -4.96 -4.92 -6.92
CA THR A 72 -5.55 -5.34 -8.20
C THR A 72 -5.62 -6.86 -8.36
N ASP A 73 -4.80 -7.63 -7.64
CA ASP A 73 -4.89 -9.08 -7.56
C ASP A 73 -6.04 -9.55 -6.64
N ILE A 74 -6.40 -8.71 -5.65
CA ILE A 74 -7.51 -8.97 -4.72
C ILE A 74 -8.83 -8.53 -5.36
N TRP A 75 -8.85 -7.33 -5.93
CA TRP A 75 -10.01 -6.69 -6.54
C TRP A 75 -9.70 -6.29 -7.99
N PRO A 76 -9.86 -7.21 -8.95
CA PRO A 76 -9.57 -6.94 -10.35
C PRO A 76 -10.35 -5.74 -10.88
N GLY A 77 -9.67 -4.85 -11.60
CA GLY A 77 -10.27 -3.62 -12.15
C GLY A 77 -10.22 -2.41 -11.22
N ALA A 78 -9.83 -2.57 -9.95
CA ALA A 78 -9.48 -1.45 -9.10
C ALA A 78 -8.29 -0.66 -9.68
N GLU A 79 -8.26 0.65 -9.50
CA GLU A 79 -7.12 1.49 -9.87
C GLU A 79 -6.30 1.83 -8.62
N VAL A 80 -4.98 1.72 -8.73
CA VAL A 80 -4.05 2.22 -7.71
C VAL A 80 -3.29 3.42 -8.26
N ARG A 81 -3.37 4.55 -7.58
CA ARG A 81 -2.70 5.80 -7.92
C ARG A 81 -1.60 6.09 -6.90
N TYR A 82 -0.37 6.23 -7.39
CA TYR A 82 0.78 6.49 -6.54
C TYR A 82 1.18 7.95 -6.54
N LEU A 83 1.66 8.41 -5.39
CA LEU A 83 2.19 9.76 -5.18
C LEU A 83 3.56 9.72 -4.48
N GLU A 84 4.44 10.67 -4.83
CA GLU A 84 5.78 10.79 -4.24
C GLU A 84 5.73 11.49 -2.88
N ALA A 85 5.23 10.79 -1.86
CA ALA A 85 5.28 11.22 -0.47
C ALA A 85 5.17 10.00 0.46
N GLY A 86 5.26 10.25 1.77
CA GLY A 86 4.94 9.27 2.81
C GLY A 86 3.50 9.39 3.29
N HIS A 87 3.05 8.45 4.13
CA HIS A 87 1.64 8.32 4.52
C HIS A 87 0.97 9.63 4.97
N VAL A 88 1.60 10.32 5.93
CA VAL A 88 1.06 11.55 6.52
C VAL A 88 1.22 12.74 5.57
N SER A 89 2.37 12.86 4.90
CA SER A 89 2.62 13.97 3.97
C SER A 89 1.76 13.87 2.70
N ALA A 90 1.47 12.66 2.23
CA ALA A 90 0.51 12.38 1.18
C ALA A 90 -0.82 13.05 1.48
N PHE A 91 -1.39 12.73 2.65
CA PHE A 91 -2.67 13.26 3.07
C PHE A 91 -2.62 14.77 3.26
N LEU A 92 -1.66 15.31 4.02
CA LEU A 92 -1.65 16.74 4.34
C LEU A 92 -1.34 17.65 3.15
N LEU A 93 -0.45 17.22 2.24
CA LEU A 93 0.09 18.09 1.17
C LEU A 93 -0.54 17.85 -0.20
N HIS A 94 -1.09 16.66 -0.46
CA HIS A 94 -1.61 16.28 -1.78
C HIS A 94 -3.14 16.22 -1.85
N GLN A 95 -3.82 17.04 -1.05
CA GLN A 95 -5.29 17.10 -0.97
C GLN A 95 -6.00 17.25 -2.33
N LYS A 96 -5.40 17.95 -3.30
CA LYS A 96 -5.95 18.05 -4.66
C LYS A 96 -6.00 16.68 -5.37
N PHE A 97 -4.98 15.85 -5.17
CA PHE A 97 -4.90 14.50 -5.74
C PHE A 97 -6.03 13.60 -5.22
N PHE A 98 -6.27 13.63 -3.90
CA PHE A 98 -7.39 12.91 -3.28
C PHE A 98 -8.75 13.38 -3.82
N ARG A 99 -8.97 14.70 -3.91
CA ARG A 99 -10.22 15.24 -4.50
C ARG A 99 -10.43 14.78 -5.93
N THR A 100 -9.39 14.79 -6.76
CA THR A 100 -9.47 14.27 -8.13
C THR A 100 -9.81 12.79 -8.15
N ALA A 101 -9.18 11.96 -7.32
CA ALA A 101 -9.51 10.54 -7.21
C ALA A 101 -10.98 10.30 -6.85
N ILE A 102 -11.51 11.06 -5.89
CA ILE A 102 -12.93 10.99 -5.49
C ILE A 102 -13.84 11.36 -6.67
N ILE A 103 -13.57 12.50 -7.32
CA ILE A 103 -14.36 12.97 -8.48
C ILE A 103 -14.35 11.92 -9.60
N ASP A 104 -13.20 11.31 -9.88
CA ASP A 104 -13.06 10.29 -10.92
C ASP A 104 -13.87 9.02 -10.58
N ALA A 105 -13.84 8.56 -9.33
CA ALA A 105 -14.64 7.41 -8.88
C ALA A 105 -16.15 7.66 -9.09
N PHE A 106 -16.64 8.85 -8.72
CA PHE A 106 -18.03 9.24 -8.96
C PHE A 106 -18.36 9.39 -10.45
N ASN A 107 -17.43 9.91 -11.26
CA ASN A 107 -17.61 9.98 -12.70
C ASN A 107 -17.71 8.59 -13.33
N ARG A 108 -16.92 7.61 -12.87
CA ARG A 108 -17.04 6.20 -13.31
C ARG A 108 -18.39 5.62 -12.98
N LEU A 109 -18.87 5.81 -11.74
CA LEU A 109 -20.19 5.36 -11.31
C LEU A 109 -21.27 5.94 -12.22
N ARG A 110 -21.25 7.26 -12.41
CA ARG A 110 -22.22 8.00 -13.22
C ARG A 110 -22.23 7.52 -14.68
N ASN A 111 -21.06 7.37 -15.28
CA ASN A 111 -20.93 6.91 -16.67
C ASN A 111 -21.37 5.45 -16.87
N LYS A 112 -21.08 4.59 -15.89
CA LYS A 112 -21.36 3.15 -16.00
C LYS A 112 -22.83 2.83 -15.72
N TYR A 113 -23.45 3.50 -14.75
CA TYR A 113 -24.77 3.12 -14.24
C TYR A 113 -25.86 4.18 -14.41
N MET A 114 -25.52 5.48 -14.52
CA MET A 114 -26.53 6.54 -14.56
C MET A 114 -26.78 7.07 -15.97
N PHE A 115 -25.75 7.21 -16.80
CA PHE A 115 -25.88 7.68 -18.19
C PHE A 115 -26.04 6.58 -19.23
N LYS A 116 -26.02 5.31 -18.79
CA LYS A 116 -26.22 4.14 -19.65
C LYS A 116 -27.67 3.61 -19.61
N MET A 117 -28.57 4.36 -18.97
CA MET A 117 -30.03 4.17 -19.01
C MET A 117 -30.63 4.88 -20.20
#